data_AF-A0A7W5B0C3-F1
#
_entry.id   AF-A0A7W5B0C3-F1
#
_cell.length_a   1.000
_cell.length_b   1.000
_cell.length_c   1.000
_cell.angle_alpha   90.00
_cell.angle_beta   90.00
_cell.angle_gamma   90.00
#
_symmetry.space_group_name_H-M   'P 1'
#
loop_
_entity.id
_entity.type
_entity.pdbx_description
1 polymer ?
#
loop_
_entity_poly.entity_id
_entity_poly.type
_entity_poly.pdbx_seq_one_letter_code
_entity_poly.pdbx_strand_id
1 'polypeptide(L)' 'MNTERAIAILEAKETIPVQYDGKPVWIERVDERGGTATVTIESAAAPQVETVKVEQLVEG' A
#
# COMPACT_ATOMS: atom_id res chain seq x y z
N MET A 1 -0.80 1.83 8.93
CA MET A 1 0.09 0.78 9.47
C MET A 1 1.47 1.39 9.71
N ASN A 2 2.54 0.62 9.99
CA ASN A 2 3.90 1.17 10.06
C ASN A 2 4.76 0.75 8.86
N THR A 3 5.89 1.43 8.65
CA THR A 3 6.80 1.22 7.51
C THR A 3 7.32 -0.22 7.43
N GLU A 4 7.79 -0.76 8.55
CA GLU A 4 8.28 -2.15 8.64
C GLU A 4 7.23 -3.15 8.17
N ARG A 5 5.97 -2.94 8.55
CA ARG A 5 4.86 -3.81 8.15
C ARG A 5 4.54 -3.68 6.68
N ALA A 6 4.56 -2.47 6.12
CA ALA A 6 4.36 -2.25 4.69
C ALA A 6 5.45 -2.95 3.84
N ILE A 7 6.70 -2.96 4.31
CA ILE A 7 7.80 -3.70 3.65
C ILE A 7 7.57 -5.19 3.75
N ALA A 8 7.20 -5.69 4.93
CA ALA A 8 6.90 -7.11 5.10
C ALA A 8 5.77 -7.58 4.16
N ILE A 9 4.79 -6.71 3.87
CA ILE A 9 3.73 -6.97 2.90
C ILE A 9 4.27 -6.94 1.46
N LEU A 10 5.10 -5.96 1.13
CA LEU A 10 5.73 -5.86 -0.20
C LEU A 10 6.62 -7.09 -0.50
N GLU A 11 7.32 -7.62 0.50
CA GLU A 11 8.18 -8.80 0.38
C GLU A 11 7.44 -10.12 0.62
N ALA A 12 6.16 -10.07 1.02
CA ALA A 12 5.37 -11.26 1.25
C ALA A 12 5.17 -12.01 -0.07
N LYS A 13 5.34 -13.33 -0.01
CA LYS A 13 4.99 -14.21 -1.14
C LYS A 13 3.49 -14.35 -1.32
N GLU A 14 2.75 -14.14 -0.24
CA GLU A 14 1.30 -14.21 -0.22
C GLU A 14 0.70 -12.82 -0.38
N THR A 15 -0.42 -12.77 -1.07
CA THR A 15 -1.17 -11.56 -1.32
C THR A 15 -1.87 -11.11 -0.04
N ILE A 16 -1.35 -10.08 0.64
CA ILE A 16 -1.95 -9.51 1.84
C ILE A 16 -2.84 -8.32 1.42
N PRO A 17 -4.14 -8.32 1.76
CA PRO A 17 -5.03 -7.23 1.41
C PRO A 17 -4.65 -5.97 2.19
N VAL A 18 -4.46 -4.87 1.46
CA VAL A 18 -4.22 -3.55 2.01
C VAL A 18 -5.29 -2.60 1.49
N GLN A 19 -5.69 -1.65 2.31
CA GLN A 19 -6.67 -0.64 1.99
C GLN A 19 -6.13 0.76 2.22
N TYR A 20 -6.56 1.68 1.36
CA TYR A 20 -6.37 3.12 1.51
C TYR A 20 -7.72 3.79 1.30
N ASP A 21 -8.17 4.57 2.29
CA ASP A 21 -9.47 5.25 2.24
C ASP A 21 -10.66 4.30 1.93
N GLY A 22 -10.63 3.09 2.51
CA GLY A 22 -11.64 2.05 2.29
C GLY A 22 -11.60 1.37 0.92
N LYS A 23 -10.60 1.68 0.08
CA LYS A 23 -10.40 1.05 -1.24
C LYS A 23 -9.26 0.04 -1.19
N PRO A 24 -9.37 -1.11 -1.87
CA PRO A 24 -8.28 -2.07 -1.97
C PRO A 24 -7.11 -1.47 -2.76
N VAL A 25 -5.90 -1.65 -2.22
CA VAL A 25 -4.67 -1.15 -2.83
C VAL A 25 -3.57 -2.20 -2.79
N TRP A 26 -2.68 -2.13 -3.77
CA TRP A 26 -1.47 -2.94 -3.88
C TRP A 26 -0.25 -2.09 -3.58
N ILE A 27 0.60 -2.51 -2.66
CA ILE A 27 1.87 -1.82 -2.38
C ILE A 27 2.87 -2.22 -3.46
N GLU A 28 3.35 -1.24 -4.22
CA GLU A 28 4.39 -1.47 -5.24
C GLU A 28 5.78 -1.07 -4.74
N ARG A 29 5.84 -0.08 -3.86
CA ARG A 29 7.09 0.42 -3.29
C ARG A 29 6.87 1.05 -1.93
N VAL A 30 7.84 0.92 -1.04
CA VAL A 30 7.89 1.64 0.24
C VAL A 30 9.18 2.47 0.29
N ASP A 31 9.04 3.75 0.65
CA ASP A 31 10.16 4.64 0.99
C ASP A 31 10.27 4.73 2.51
N GLU A 32 11.22 3.99 3.06
CA GLU A 32 11.52 3.97 4.49
C GLU A 32 11.92 5.33 5.04
N ARG A 33 12.64 6.14 4.25
CA ARG A 33 13.17 7.43 4.69
C ARG A 33 12.06 8.46 4.73
N GLY A 34 11.14 8.41 3.76
CA GLY A 34 10.00 9.31 3.65
C GLY A 34 8.76 8.88 4.44
N GLY A 35 8.67 7.61 4.85
CA GLY A 35 7.46 7.07 5.48
C GLY A 35 6.27 6.97 4.52
N THR A 36 6.54 6.87 3.22
CA THR A 36 5.53 6.81 2.15
C THR A 36 5.58 5.49 1.42
N ALA A 37 4.47 5.14 0.78
CA ALA A 37 4.37 3.99 -0.10
C ALA A 37 3.71 4.40 -1.41
N THR A 38 4.25 3.88 -2.51
CA THR A 38 3.58 3.93 -3.80
C THR A 38 2.64 2.75 -3.88
N VAL A 39 1.36 3.05 -4.06
CA VAL A 39 0.29 2.07 -4.11
C VAL A 39 -0.48 2.19 -5.41
N THR A 40 -0.92 1.05 -5.93
CA THR A 40 -1.90 0.98 -7.01
C THR A 40 -3.28 0.73 -6.42
N ILE A 41 -4.19 1.67 -6.64
CA ILE A 41 -5.59 1.60 -6.23
C ILE A 41 -6.38 0.93 -7.35
N GLU A 42 -7.06 -0.18 -7.02
CA GLU A 42 -7.98 -0.81 -7.96
C GLU A 42 -9.25 0.03 -8.08
N SER A 43 -9.60 0.40 -9.31
CA SER A 43 -10.80 1.17 -9.62
C SER A 43 -11.46 0.61 -10.88
N ALA A 44 -12.79 0.77 -10.97
CA ALA A 44 -13.61 0.18 -12.03
C ALA A 44 -13.28 0.72 -13.44
N ALA A 45 -12.67 1.91 -13.54
CA ALA A 45 -12.32 2.51 -14.82
C ALA A 45 -10.87 2.19 -15.25
N ALA A 46 -9.91 2.38 -14.34
CA ALA A 46 -8.50 2.07 -14.55
C ALA A 46 -7.77 2.04 -13.19
N PRO A 47 -6.71 1.22 -13.04
CA PRO A 47 -5.86 1.27 -11.86
C PRO A 47 -5.17 2.63 -11.77
N GLN A 48 -5.11 3.19 -10.55
CA GLN A 48 -4.50 4.49 -10.29
C GLN A 48 -3.30 4.32 -9.35
N VAL A 49 -2.15 4.86 -9.74
CA VAL A 49 -0.95 4.86 -8.90
C VAL A 49 -0.92 6.14 -8.08
N GLU A 50 -0.80 6.01 -6.76
CA GLU A 50 -0.65 7.13 -5.84
C GLU A 50 0.51 6.91 -4.87
N THR A 51 1.12 7.99 -4.40
CA THR A 51 2.08 7.93 -3.28
C THR A 51 1.38 8.45 -2.04
N VAL A 52 1.20 7.56 -1.07
CA VAL A 52 0.46 7.82 0.17
C VAL A 52 1.36 7.59 1.37
N LYS A 53 0.98 8.08 2.54
CA LYS A 53 1.74 7.75 3.75
C LYS A 53 1.43 6.35 4.23
N VAL A 54 2.45 5.63 4.70
CA VAL A 54 2.26 4.27 5.23
C VAL A 54 1.30 4.24 6.44
N GLU A 55 1.29 5.32 7.22
CA GLU A 55 0.38 5.46 8.36
C GLU A 55 -1.10 5.39 7.95
N GLN A 56 -1.44 5.81 6.73
CA GLN A 56 -2.80 5.84 6.21
C GLN A 56 -3.26 4.49 5.62
N LEU A 57 -2.34 3.57 5.37
CA LEU A 57 -2.65 2.25 4.87
C LEU A 57 -3.18 1.35 6.00
N VAL A 58 -4.18 0.54 5.71
CA VAL A 58 -4.82 -0.37 6.68
C VAL A 58 -4.77 -1.78 6.13
N GLU A 59 -4.38 -2.76 6.95
CA GLU A 59 -4.48 -4.18 6.57
C GLU A 59 -5.95 -4.62 6.63
N GLY A 60 -6.38 -5.38 5.62
CA GLY A 60 -7.75 -5.89 5.48
C GLY A 60 -8.00 -7.20 6.22
#